data_AF-A0A090WXI0-F1
#
_entry.id   AF-A0A090WXI0-F1
#
_cell.length_a   1.000
_cell.length_b   1.000
_cell.length_c   1.000
_cell.angle_alpha   90.00
_cell.angle_beta   90.00
_cell.angle_gamma   90.00
#
_symmetry.space_group_name_H-M   'P 1'
#
loop_
_entity.id
_entity.type
_entity.pdbx_description
1 polymer ?
#
loop_
_entity_poly.entity_id
_entity_poly.type
_entity_poly.pdbx_seq_one_letter_code
_entity_poly.pdbx_strand_id
1 'polypeptide(L)' 'MYTIAAKHNVKALTILTISDSLVTGERTTAKERETTFKGMVEIALELG' A
#
# COMPACT_ATOMS: atom_id res chain seq x y z
N MET A 1 -5.95 7.95 8.82
CA MET A 1 -4.61 7.55 9.33
C MET A 1 -3.76 8.77 9.67
N TYR A 2 -3.24 9.53 8.69
CA TYR A 2 -2.28 10.62 8.97
C TYR A 2 -2.78 11.73 9.89
N THR A 3 -4.03 12.18 9.75
CA THR A 3 -4.61 13.20 10.64
C THR A 3 -4.59 12.77 12.11
N ILE A 4 -4.87 11.49 12.38
CA ILE A 4 -4.86 10.94 13.74
C ILE A 4 -3.44 10.80 14.28
N ALA A 5 -2.50 10.37 13.43
CA ALA A 5 -1.08 10.25 13.79
C ALA A 5 -0.47 11.62 14.14
N ALA A 6 -0.73 12.63 13.31
CA ALA A 6 -0.30 14.00 13.56
C ALA A 6 -0.89 14.56 14.87
N LYS A 7 -2.19 14.30 15.13
CA LYS A 7 -2.85 14.73 16.37
C LYS A 7 -2.18 14.17 17.63
N HIS A 8 -1.64 12.95 17.57
CA HIS A 8 -1.01 12.29 18.73
C HIS A 8 0.53 12.32 18.68
N ASN A 9 1.11 13.08 17.75
CA ASN A 9 2.56 13.21 17.54
C ASN A 9 3.29 11.85 17.41
N VAL A 10 2.67 10.92 16.68
CA VAL A 10 3.24 9.60 16.36
C VAL A 10 3.55 9.49 14.87
N LYS A 11 4.51 8.64 14.51
CA LYS A 11 4.87 8.38 13.11
C LYS A 11 3.83 7.47 12.46
N ALA A 12 3.48 7.75 11.20
CA ALA A 12 2.62 6.89 10.39
C ALA A 12 3.08 6.92 8.93
N LEU A 13 2.94 5.79 8.25
CA LEU A 13 3.25 5.60 6.83
C LEU A 13 2.15 4.76 6.19
N THR A 14 1.79 5.06 4.95
CA THR A 14 0.87 4.28 4.12
C THR A 14 1.59 3.93 2.83
N ILE A 15 1.71 2.63 2.56
CA ILE A 15 2.28 2.07 1.33
C ILE A 15 1.15 1.36 0.60
N LEU A 16 1.04 1.59 -0.71
CA LEU A 16 -0.05 1.08 -1.54
C LEU A 16 0.51 0.41 -2.78
N THR A 17 -0.06 -0.74 -3.15
CA THR A 17 0.16 -1.38 -4.44
C THR A 17 -0.96 -1.00 -5.39
N ILE A 18 -0.61 -0.54 -6.60
CA ILE A 18 -1.60 -0.25 -7.64
C ILE A 18 -2.20 -1.58 -8.13
N SER A 19 -3.51 -1.77 -7.89
CA SER A 19 -4.26 -2.94 -8.36
C SER A 19 -5.12 -2.65 -9.59
N ASP A 20 -5.55 -1.41 -9.74
CA ASP A 20 -6.48 -0.99 -10.78
C ASP A 20 -6.10 0.40 -11.27
N SER A 21 -6.19 0.61 -12.58
CA SER A 21 -6.00 1.91 -13.22
C SER A 21 -7.34 2.53 -13.52
N LEU A 22 -7.66 3.66 -12.89
CA LEU A 22 -8.89 4.41 -13.17
C LEU A 22 -8.84 5.16 -14.52
N VAL A 23 -7.65 5.31 -15.10
CA VAL A 23 -7.44 6.01 -16.38
C VAL A 23 -7.62 5.06 -17.56
N THR A 24 -6.98 3.87 -17.50
CA THR A 24 -7.02 2.87 -18.58
C THR A 24 -8.11 1.83 -18.39
N GLY A 25 -8.66 1.69 -17.18
CA GLY A 25 -9.63 0.66 -16.82
C GLY A 25 -9.01 -0.72 -16.56
N GLU A 26 -7.69 -0.84 -16.65
CA GLU A 26 -6.98 -2.10 -16.40
C GLU A 26 -7.11 -2.52 -14.94
N ARG A 27 -7.31 -3.82 -14.73
CA ARG A 27 -7.43 -4.44 -13.42
C ARG A 27 -6.53 -5.65 -13.35
N THR A 28 -5.74 -5.70 -12.28
CA THR A 28 -4.90 -6.87 -12.00
C THR A 28 -5.75 -8.11 -11.70
N THR A 29 -5.23 -9.27 -12.04
CA THR A 29 -5.81 -10.56 -11.63
C THR A 29 -5.55 -10.82 -10.14
N ALA A 30 -6.25 -11.79 -9.55
CA ALA A 30 -6.04 -12.15 -8.15
C ALA A 30 -4.59 -12.59 -7.85
N LYS A 31 -3.96 -13.33 -8.78
CA LYS A 31 -2.59 -13.83 -8.66
C LYS A 31 -1.54 -12.71 -8.76
N GLU A 32 -1.75 -11.75 -9.65
CA GLU A 32 -0.89 -10.58 -9.78
C GLU A 32 -0.97 -9.68 -8.53
N ARG A 33 -2.18 -9.49 -7.98
CA ARG A 33 -2.37 -8.78 -6.70
C ARG A 33 -1.65 -9.45 -5.55
N GLU A 34 -1.77 -10.76 -5.41
CA GLU A 34 -1.12 -11.51 -4.32
C GLU A 34 0.41 -11.34 -4.36
N THR A 35 1.00 -11.49 -5.55
CA THR A 35 2.46 -11.40 -5.72
C THR A 35 2.99 -10.00 -5.43
N THR A 36 2.29 -8.97 -5.92
CA THR A 36 2.68 -7.56 -5.73
C THR A 36 2.39 -7.05 -4.32
N PHE A 37 1.35 -7.57 -3.67
CA PHE A 37 1.06 -7.30 -2.26
C PHE A 37 2.16 -7.85 -1.35
N LYS A 38 2.70 -9.05 -1.65
CA LYS A 38 3.82 -9.61 -0.89
C LYS A 38 5.03 -8.68 -0.87
N GLY A 39 5.43 -8.14 -2.03
CA GLY A 39 6.54 -7.19 -2.11
C GLY A 39 6.29 -5.90 -1.32
N MET A 40 5.05 -5.39 -1.32
CA MET A 40 4.68 -4.24 -0.50
C MET A 40 4.83 -4.52 1.01
N VAL A 41 4.44 -5.71 1.46
CA VAL A 41 4.59 -6.13 2.87
C VAL A 41 6.06 -6.27 3.25
N GLU A 42 6.91 -6.84 2.39
CA GLU A 42 8.35 -6.95 2.62
C GLU A 42 8.98 -5.56 2.84
N ILE A 43 8.68 -4.59 1.98
CA ILE A 43 9.15 -3.20 2.13
C ILE A 43 8.62 -2.59 3.45
N ALA A 44 7.36 -2.82 3.79
CA ALA A 44 6.77 -2.28 5.02
C ALA A 44 7.46 -2.82 6.28
N LEU A 45 7.90 -4.09 6.26
CA LEU A 45 8.64 -4.72 7.35
C LEU A 45 10.07 -4.20 7.46
N GLU A 46 10.72 -3.85 6.36
CA GLU A 46 12.07 -3.26 6.37
C GLU A 46 12.09 -1.81 6.88
N LEU A 47 10.97 -1.10 6.80
CA LEU A 47 10.83 0.30 7.23
C LEU A 47 10.42 0.47 8.71
N GLY A 48 10.06 -0.62 9.39
CA GLY A 48 9.63 -0.65 10.80
C GLY A 48 10.78 -0.88 11.76
#